data_AF-A0A2H0MVK9-F1
#
_entry.id   AF-A0A2H0MVK9-F1
#
_cell.length_a   1.000
_cell.length_b   1.000
_cell.length_c   1.000
_cell.angle_alpha   90.00
_cell.angle_beta   90.00
_cell.angle_gamma   90.00
#
_symmetry.space_group_name_H-M   'P 1'
#
loop_
_entity.id
_entity.type
_entity.pdbx_description
1 polymer ?
#
loop_
_entity_poly.entity_id
_entity_poly.type
_entity_poly.pdbx_seq_one_letter_code
_entity_poly.pdbx_strand_id
1 'polypeptide(L)'
;MTSPLVLIRADSSLILGAGHVMRCLTLAEAIRQWGGRVLFVCRENVGDASRWLTRNHFKILGLPAHPESPSRESAQEFLNLVKSLDQIPDWLIIDHYGIDRQWENSVRNYVKKIMVIDDLANRPHDCDLLLDPTAGRKPEDYSSLISPHCRSLLGSSYALLRNQFAKIRPSALKNRRQSPKIKRILIGFGGTDNKNIAGLTLEALSHRQEDIDVLIGSSSPHLPALKAHVSHQNRSNIHLHIDTDDVAPLMAHADIALGAGGGTAWERCCMGLPSLLIQSADNQEFLVRSLAQAGGALFIGESENLSVEKLADEISRLADNPILREQLSKKSALLCDGLGAGRTLCELFPLAAKDGRRVGLRQVAEEDMQSLYDWQSHADTRRYSFRTKVPTWEEHQVWFRNRFNDPLNPFHVILHDNIPAGIVRLDYKKMRGSFPLYEISIYVAPEKYNQGIGRAALKLIRMTVPKSIFFARVLKQNTTSVHLFESSGYQRKSDGYYQRPI
;
A
#
# COMPACT_ATOMS: atom_id res chain seq x y z
N MET A 1 -21.47 -6.39 -20.53
CA MET A 1 -20.01 -6.61 -20.67
C MET A 1 -19.63 -7.71 -19.69
N THR A 2 -18.81 -8.67 -20.11
CA THR A 2 -18.26 -9.69 -19.22
C THR A 2 -17.33 -9.03 -18.20
N SER A 3 -17.34 -9.53 -16.96
CA SER A 3 -16.41 -9.09 -15.91
C SER A 3 -14.96 -9.37 -16.35
N PRO A 4 -14.01 -8.42 -16.23
CA PRO A 4 -12.63 -8.66 -16.62
C PRO A 4 -12.01 -9.83 -15.87
N LEU A 5 -11.32 -10.71 -16.59
CA LEU A 5 -10.65 -11.87 -16.02
C LEU A 5 -9.17 -11.56 -15.75
N VAL A 6 -8.76 -11.74 -14.50
CA VAL A 6 -7.37 -11.59 -14.07
C VAL A 6 -6.83 -12.91 -13.54
N LEU A 7 -5.69 -13.34 -14.06
CA LEU A 7 -4.90 -14.43 -13.50
C LEU A 7 -3.79 -13.88 -12.61
N ILE A 8 -3.50 -14.54 -11.51
CA ILE A 8 -2.38 -14.21 -10.63
C ILE A 8 -1.48 -15.42 -10.46
N ARG A 9 -0.24 -15.35 -10.96
CA ARG A 9 0.81 -16.35 -10.78
C ARG A 9 1.69 -15.95 -9.59
N ALA A 10 1.50 -16.62 -8.45
CA ALA A 10 2.30 -16.41 -7.24
C ALA A 10 2.35 -17.70 -6.42
N ASP A 11 3.46 -17.95 -5.74
CA ASP A 11 3.64 -19.10 -4.84
C ASP A 11 4.00 -18.68 -3.43
N SER A 12 3.86 -19.63 -2.50
CA SER A 12 4.35 -19.52 -1.14
C SER A 12 4.95 -20.86 -0.71
N SER A 13 6.00 -20.83 0.10
CA SER A 13 6.55 -22.03 0.75
C SER A 13 7.16 -21.63 2.10
N LEU A 14 7.67 -22.59 2.87
CA LEU A 14 8.45 -22.29 4.08
C LEU A 14 9.71 -21.47 3.75
N ILE A 15 10.25 -21.63 2.53
CA ILE A 15 11.46 -20.94 2.06
C ILE A 15 11.11 -19.56 1.47
N LEU A 16 10.09 -19.49 0.61
CA LEU A 16 9.65 -18.23 -0.04
C LEU A 16 8.88 -17.32 0.92
N GLY A 17 8.35 -17.88 2.02
CA GLY A 17 7.39 -17.22 2.88
C GLY A 17 6.03 -17.02 2.22
N ALA A 18 5.12 -16.32 2.90
CA ALA A 18 3.77 -16.01 2.41
C ALA A 18 3.66 -14.63 1.73
N GLY A 19 4.75 -13.85 1.66
CA GLY A 19 4.73 -12.45 1.26
C GLY A 19 4.09 -12.19 -0.12
N HIS A 20 4.52 -12.95 -1.13
CA HIS A 20 4.02 -12.86 -2.51
C HIS A 20 2.49 -13.07 -2.56
N VAL A 21 2.01 -14.19 -2.02
CA VAL A 21 0.57 -14.49 -2.02
C VAL A 21 -0.23 -13.45 -1.24
N MET A 22 0.26 -12.95 -0.10
CA MET A 22 -0.48 -11.97 0.70
C MET A 22 -0.59 -10.59 0.03
N ARG A 23 0.45 -10.13 -0.65
CA ARG A 23 0.37 -8.86 -1.41
C ARG A 23 -0.48 -9.00 -2.68
N CYS A 24 -0.40 -10.14 -3.36
CA CYS A 24 -1.31 -10.48 -4.46
C CYS A 24 -2.76 -10.59 -4.02
N LEU A 25 -3.04 -11.19 -2.85
CA LEU A 25 -4.39 -11.28 -2.27
C LEU A 25 -4.99 -9.89 -2.05
N THR A 26 -4.18 -8.94 -1.57
CA THR A 26 -4.61 -7.53 -1.40
C THR A 26 -5.07 -6.92 -2.72
N LEU A 27 -4.29 -7.10 -3.79
CA LEU A 27 -4.67 -6.59 -5.12
C LEU A 27 -5.88 -7.33 -5.70
N ALA A 28 -5.96 -8.65 -5.50
CA ALA A 28 -7.09 -9.48 -5.92
C ALA A 28 -8.40 -9.03 -5.26
N GLU A 29 -8.38 -8.66 -3.99
CA GLU A 29 -9.54 -8.10 -3.29
C GLU A 29 -9.97 -6.76 -3.89
N ALA A 30 -9.03 -5.88 -4.24
CA ALA A 30 -9.34 -4.61 -4.88
C ALA A 30 -10.00 -4.83 -6.27
N ILE A 31 -9.47 -5.76 -7.06
CA ILE A 31 -10.02 -6.14 -8.38
C ILE A 31 -11.43 -6.72 -8.22
N ARG A 32 -11.63 -7.64 -7.27
CA ARG A 32 -12.94 -8.26 -6.99
C ARG A 32 -13.97 -7.22 -6.55
N GLN A 33 -13.59 -6.29 -5.68
CA GLN A 33 -14.48 -5.21 -5.21
C GLN A 33 -14.88 -4.25 -6.34
N TRP A 34 -14.00 -4.05 -7.33
CA TRP A 34 -14.31 -3.27 -8.52
C TRP A 34 -15.21 -4.00 -9.52
N GLY A 35 -15.31 -5.33 -9.40
CA GLY A 35 -16.16 -6.19 -10.22
C GLY A 35 -15.42 -7.07 -11.22
N GLY A 36 -14.09 -7.24 -11.08
CA GLY A 36 -13.29 -8.20 -11.84
C GLY A 36 -13.33 -9.61 -11.26
N ARG A 37 -13.13 -10.63 -12.10
CA ARG A 37 -12.98 -12.04 -11.71
C ARG A 37 -11.49 -12.37 -11.60
N VAL A 38 -11.06 -12.90 -10.45
CA VAL A 38 -9.66 -13.26 -10.20
C VAL A 38 -9.51 -14.76 -9.99
N LEU A 39 -8.53 -15.37 -10.65
CA LEU A 39 -8.11 -16.76 -10.45
C LEU A 39 -6.62 -16.78 -10.08
N PHE A 40 -6.27 -17.53 -9.04
CA PHE A 40 -4.87 -17.75 -8.66
C PHE A 40 -4.33 -18.98 -9.38
N VAL A 41 -3.08 -18.90 -9.83
CA VAL A 41 -2.33 -20.01 -10.42
C VAL A 41 -1.12 -20.27 -9.55
N CYS A 42 -1.17 -21.36 -8.79
CA CYS A 42 -0.18 -21.71 -7.77
C CYS A 42 0.34 -23.11 -8.01
N ARG A 43 1.63 -23.35 -7.77
CA ARG A 43 2.19 -24.69 -7.80
C ARG A 43 1.77 -25.49 -6.57
N GLU A 44 1.41 -26.76 -6.75
CA GLU A 44 1.09 -27.68 -5.67
C GLU A 44 2.34 -27.96 -4.79
N ASN A 45 2.62 -27.02 -3.89
CA ASN A 45 3.47 -27.13 -2.69
C ASN A 45 3.16 -25.97 -1.75
N VAL A 46 1.97 -25.37 -1.91
CA VAL A 46 1.54 -24.19 -1.17
C VAL A 46 1.38 -24.62 0.28
N GLY A 47 2.27 -24.13 1.14
CA GLY A 47 2.09 -24.19 2.59
C GLY A 47 0.81 -23.45 3.03
N ASP A 48 0.87 -22.71 4.13
CA ASP A 48 -0.33 -22.05 4.68
C ASP A 48 -1.03 -21.04 3.75
N ALA A 49 -0.43 -20.59 2.63
CA ALA A 49 -1.06 -19.58 1.76
C ALA A 49 -2.27 -20.08 0.94
N SER A 50 -2.36 -21.38 0.63
CA SER A 50 -3.56 -21.96 0.01
C SER A 50 -4.78 -21.81 0.93
N ARG A 51 -4.54 -21.92 2.25
CA ARG A 51 -5.55 -21.69 3.29
C ARG A 51 -6.07 -20.25 3.23
N TRP A 52 -5.18 -19.26 3.06
CA TRP A 52 -5.56 -17.85 2.96
C TRP A 52 -6.40 -17.57 1.70
N LEU A 53 -5.99 -18.08 0.55
CA LEU A 53 -6.74 -17.93 -0.71
C LEU A 53 -8.12 -18.59 -0.63
N THR A 54 -8.19 -19.80 -0.09
CA THR A 54 -9.44 -20.56 0.07
C THR A 54 -10.39 -19.89 1.07
N ARG A 55 -9.86 -19.45 2.23
CA ARG A 55 -10.64 -18.69 3.24
C ARG A 55 -11.21 -17.39 2.68
N ASN A 56 -10.51 -16.75 1.76
CA ASN A 56 -10.97 -15.54 1.09
C ASN A 56 -11.79 -15.81 -0.18
N HIS A 57 -12.18 -17.08 -0.42
CA HIS A 57 -13.01 -17.52 -1.54
C HIS A 57 -12.44 -17.18 -2.92
N PHE A 58 -11.11 -17.23 -3.07
CA PHE A 58 -10.47 -17.16 -4.38
C PHE A 58 -10.28 -18.57 -4.95
N LYS A 59 -10.62 -18.74 -6.23
CA LYS A 59 -10.40 -20.01 -6.94
C LYS A 59 -8.91 -20.16 -7.25
N ILE A 60 -8.37 -21.32 -6.93
CA ILE A 60 -6.98 -21.70 -7.23
C ILE A 60 -7.01 -22.70 -8.38
N LEU A 61 -6.13 -22.50 -9.35
CA LEU A 61 -5.82 -23.42 -10.42
C LEU A 61 -4.41 -23.96 -10.15
N GLY A 62 -4.30 -25.26 -9.89
CA GLY A 62 -3.05 -25.90 -9.52
C GLY A 62 -2.11 -26.11 -10.71
N LEU A 63 -0.82 -25.87 -10.51
CA LEU A 63 0.26 -26.36 -11.37
C LEU A 63 0.90 -27.60 -10.72
N PRO A 64 1.38 -28.58 -11.52
CA PRO A 64 2.03 -29.78 -11.00
C PRO A 64 3.22 -29.48 -10.09
N ALA A 65 3.42 -30.28 -9.04
CA ALA A 65 4.60 -30.21 -8.18
C ALA A 65 5.85 -30.73 -8.91
N HIS A 66 7.01 -30.09 -8.69
CA HIS A 66 8.32 -30.57 -9.14
C HIS A 66 9.28 -30.71 -7.95
N PRO A 67 9.23 -31.82 -7.19
CA PRO A 67 10.05 -32.00 -5.99
C PRO A 67 11.56 -31.95 -6.27
N GLU A 68 11.97 -32.45 -7.44
CA GLU A 68 13.37 -32.51 -7.87
C GLU A 68 13.89 -31.19 -8.44
N SER A 69 13.01 -30.24 -8.78
CA SER A 69 13.39 -28.92 -9.28
C SER A 69 12.38 -27.85 -8.84
N PRO A 70 12.38 -27.46 -7.55
CA PRO A 70 11.37 -26.57 -6.98
C PRO A 70 11.36 -25.17 -7.58
N SER A 71 12.48 -24.75 -8.18
CA SER A 71 12.66 -23.44 -8.84
C SER A 71 12.30 -23.46 -10.32
N ARG A 72 11.98 -24.61 -10.90
CA ARG A 72 11.69 -24.72 -12.34
C ARG A 72 10.30 -24.17 -12.65
N GLU A 73 10.27 -23.07 -13.38
CA GLU A 73 9.04 -22.49 -13.90
C GLU A 73 8.82 -22.90 -15.37
N SER A 74 7.93 -23.87 -15.58
CA SER A 74 7.52 -24.29 -16.93
C SER A 74 6.36 -23.44 -17.43
N ALA A 75 6.59 -22.64 -18.47
CA ALA A 75 5.52 -21.90 -19.14
C ALA A 75 4.46 -22.85 -19.74
N GLN A 76 4.85 -24.05 -20.17
CA GLN A 76 3.96 -24.99 -20.84
C GLN A 76 2.82 -25.46 -19.93
N GLU A 77 3.08 -25.66 -18.64
CA GLU A 77 2.06 -26.06 -17.66
C GLU A 77 1.01 -24.97 -17.47
N PHE A 78 1.48 -23.73 -17.33
CA PHE A 78 0.63 -22.55 -17.28
C PHE A 78 -0.20 -22.41 -18.55
N LEU A 79 0.42 -22.58 -19.73
CA LEU A 79 -0.27 -22.51 -21.02
C LEU A 79 -1.39 -23.54 -21.16
N ASN A 80 -1.18 -24.79 -20.71
CA ASN A 80 -2.21 -25.82 -20.78
C ASN A 80 -3.45 -25.42 -19.97
N LEU A 81 -3.23 -24.84 -18.78
CA LEU A 81 -4.28 -24.33 -17.93
C LEU A 81 -4.97 -23.10 -18.55
N VAL A 82 -4.23 -22.13 -19.07
CA VAL A 82 -4.83 -20.95 -19.72
C VAL A 82 -5.66 -21.32 -20.95
N LYS A 83 -5.20 -22.30 -21.75
CA LYS A 83 -5.94 -22.82 -22.92
C LYS A 83 -7.26 -23.49 -22.55
N SER A 84 -7.42 -23.97 -21.32
CA SER A 84 -8.66 -24.55 -20.81
C SER A 84 -9.70 -23.51 -20.35
N LEU A 85 -9.34 -22.21 -20.33
CA LEU A 85 -10.25 -21.15 -19.92
C LEU A 85 -11.18 -20.74 -21.07
N ASP A 86 -12.44 -20.44 -20.74
CA ASP A 86 -13.45 -20.02 -21.74
C ASP A 86 -13.21 -18.63 -22.34
N GLN A 87 -12.22 -17.88 -21.86
CA GLN A 87 -11.88 -16.56 -22.36
C GLN A 87 -10.40 -16.23 -22.13
N ILE A 88 -9.84 -15.42 -23.03
CA ILE A 88 -8.49 -14.86 -22.88
C ILE A 88 -8.48 -13.90 -21.67
N PRO A 89 -7.62 -14.12 -20.66
CA PRO A 89 -7.49 -13.20 -19.52
C PRO A 89 -7.12 -11.78 -19.95
N ASP A 90 -7.76 -10.79 -19.34
CA ASP A 90 -7.44 -9.38 -19.55
C ASP A 90 -6.08 -9.01 -18.95
N TRP A 91 -5.73 -9.64 -17.83
CA TRP A 91 -4.44 -9.47 -17.16
C TRP A 91 -3.89 -10.79 -16.64
N LEU A 92 -2.58 -10.97 -16.77
CA LEU A 92 -1.78 -11.88 -15.98
C LEU A 92 -0.88 -11.05 -15.05
N ILE A 93 -1.05 -11.22 -13.74
CA ILE A 93 -0.21 -10.62 -12.72
C ILE A 93 0.78 -11.67 -12.23
N ILE A 94 2.07 -11.37 -12.27
CA ILE A 94 3.16 -12.27 -11.92
C ILE A 94 3.87 -11.72 -10.69
N ASP A 95 4.05 -12.55 -9.68
CA ASP A 95 4.80 -12.23 -8.47
C ASP A 95 5.62 -13.44 -8.04
N HIS A 96 6.77 -13.61 -8.69
CA HIS A 96 7.63 -14.77 -8.50
C HIS A 96 9.08 -14.48 -8.90
N TYR A 97 10.04 -14.80 -8.03
CA TYR A 97 11.46 -14.55 -8.29
C TYR A 97 12.06 -15.41 -9.42
N GLY A 98 11.49 -16.59 -9.65
CA GLY A 98 11.92 -17.52 -10.71
C GLY A 98 11.28 -17.29 -12.09
N ILE A 99 10.48 -16.23 -12.27
CA ILE A 99 9.84 -15.91 -13.56
C ILE A 99 10.49 -14.64 -14.13
N ASP A 100 10.85 -14.70 -15.42
CA ASP A 100 11.55 -13.65 -16.15
C ASP A 100 10.95 -13.45 -17.56
N ARG A 101 11.60 -12.57 -18.34
CA ARG A 101 11.26 -12.26 -19.74
C ARG A 101 11.07 -13.50 -20.63
N GLN A 102 11.86 -14.56 -20.47
CA GLN A 102 11.74 -15.73 -21.35
C GLN A 102 10.41 -16.46 -21.12
N TRP A 103 10.03 -16.60 -19.85
CA TRP A 103 8.75 -17.19 -19.48
C TRP A 103 7.58 -16.29 -19.90
N GLU A 104 7.69 -14.99 -19.67
CA GLU A 104 6.66 -13.99 -20.01
C GLU A 104 6.38 -13.94 -21.52
N ASN A 105 7.43 -13.91 -22.34
CA ASN A 105 7.32 -13.98 -23.81
C ASN A 105 6.57 -15.24 -24.26
N SER A 106 6.79 -16.36 -23.59
CA SER A 106 6.18 -17.65 -23.95
C SER A 106 4.67 -17.66 -23.74
N VAL A 107 4.14 -16.81 -22.83
CA VAL A 107 2.71 -16.74 -22.51
C VAL A 107 2.02 -15.50 -23.09
N ARG A 108 2.77 -14.54 -23.65
CA ARG A 108 2.26 -13.24 -24.11
C ARG A 108 1.05 -13.32 -25.04
N ASN A 109 1.02 -14.29 -25.94
CA ASN A 109 -0.08 -14.46 -26.90
C ASN A 109 -1.35 -15.08 -26.32
N TYR A 110 -1.33 -15.49 -25.04
CA TYR A 110 -2.44 -16.17 -24.37
C TYR A 110 -3.14 -15.30 -23.32
N VAL A 111 -2.67 -14.06 -23.14
CA VAL A 111 -3.21 -13.07 -22.20
C VAL A 111 -3.16 -11.70 -22.86
N LYS A 112 -4.08 -10.79 -22.55
CA LYS A 112 -4.10 -9.47 -23.21
C LYS A 112 -2.98 -8.56 -22.72
N LYS A 113 -2.68 -8.61 -21.42
CA LYS A 113 -1.64 -7.80 -20.77
C LYS A 113 -0.95 -8.56 -19.64
N ILE A 114 0.30 -8.21 -19.38
CA ILE A 114 1.11 -8.76 -18.28
C ILE A 114 1.48 -7.64 -17.32
N MET A 115 1.26 -7.88 -16.03
CA MET A 115 1.80 -7.09 -14.94
C MET A 115 2.81 -7.91 -14.14
N VAL A 116 3.96 -7.32 -13.81
CA VAL A 116 4.96 -7.96 -12.95
C VAL A 116 5.10 -7.16 -11.65
N ILE A 117 5.13 -7.86 -10.52
CA ILE A 117 5.55 -7.31 -9.22
C ILE A 117 7.01 -7.74 -9.02
N ASP A 118 7.92 -6.79 -8.99
CA ASP A 118 9.35 -7.02 -8.73
C ASP A 118 9.85 -6.06 -7.65
N ASP A 119 10.72 -6.54 -6.77
CA ASP A 119 11.36 -5.73 -5.73
C ASP A 119 12.89 -5.85 -5.75
N LEU A 120 13.46 -6.56 -6.74
CA LEU A 120 14.89 -6.80 -6.85
C LEU A 120 15.57 -5.91 -7.90
N ALA A 121 14.89 -5.59 -9.00
CA ALA A 121 15.44 -4.87 -10.15
C ALA A 121 16.72 -5.55 -10.70
N ASN A 122 16.70 -6.87 -10.84
CA ASN A 122 17.89 -7.67 -11.18
C ASN A 122 17.73 -8.59 -12.39
N ARG A 123 16.54 -8.61 -13.00
CA ARG A 123 16.23 -9.48 -14.15
C ARG A 123 15.34 -8.76 -15.15
N PRO A 124 15.44 -9.11 -16.45
CA PRO A 124 14.61 -8.50 -17.46
C PRO A 124 13.18 -9.06 -17.42
N HIS A 125 12.22 -8.19 -17.76
CA HIS A 125 10.81 -8.54 -17.91
C HIS A 125 10.26 -8.10 -19.29
N ASP A 126 9.30 -8.86 -19.82
CA ASP A 126 8.35 -8.49 -20.88
C ASP A 126 6.95 -8.31 -20.27
N CYS A 127 6.65 -7.07 -19.87
CA CYS A 127 5.38 -6.73 -19.25
C CYS A 127 4.84 -5.39 -19.74
N ASP A 128 3.53 -5.19 -19.61
CA ASP A 128 2.84 -3.93 -19.90
C ASP A 128 2.87 -2.97 -18.69
N LEU A 129 2.93 -3.54 -17.49
CA LEU A 129 2.94 -2.82 -16.22
C LEU A 129 3.92 -3.47 -15.24
N LEU A 130 4.88 -2.72 -14.73
CA LEU A 130 5.78 -3.13 -13.67
C LEU A 130 5.38 -2.43 -12.37
N LEU A 131 5.31 -3.15 -11.26
CA LEU A 131 5.12 -2.61 -9.92
C LEU A 131 6.32 -2.97 -9.03
N ASP A 132 7.03 -1.96 -8.56
CA ASP A 132 8.00 -2.09 -7.47
C ASP A 132 7.61 -1.15 -6.33
N PRO A 133 7.02 -1.66 -5.24
CA PRO A 133 6.55 -0.84 -4.13
C PRO A 133 7.70 -0.35 -3.22
N THR A 134 8.96 -0.62 -3.56
CA THR A 134 10.09 -0.31 -2.67
C THR A 134 10.41 1.17 -2.68
N ALA A 135 10.40 1.82 -1.51
CA ALA A 135 10.77 3.24 -1.41
C ALA A 135 12.18 3.47 -1.98
N GLY A 136 12.35 4.59 -2.68
CA GLY A 136 13.63 4.97 -3.29
C GLY A 136 13.90 4.35 -4.67
N ARG A 137 13.06 3.42 -5.15
CA ARG A 137 13.14 2.92 -6.53
C ARG A 137 12.89 4.02 -7.54
N LYS A 138 13.71 4.04 -8.59
CA LYS A 138 13.67 5.04 -9.65
C LYS A 138 13.53 4.39 -11.04
N PRO A 139 13.03 5.12 -12.04
CA PRO A 139 12.92 4.58 -13.40
C PRO A 139 14.24 4.02 -13.97
N GLU A 140 15.37 4.61 -13.58
CA GLU A 140 16.70 4.19 -14.04
C GLU A 140 17.03 2.75 -13.63
N ASP A 141 16.56 2.30 -12.45
CA ASP A 141 16.80 0.96 -11.91
C ASP A 141 16.25 -0.15 -12.84
N TYR A 142 15.23 0.17 -13.65
CA TYR A 142 14.58 -0.76 -14.57
C TYR A 142 14.81 -0.43 -16.05
N SER A 143 15.49 0.67 -16.37
CA SER A 143 15.62 1.20 -17.74
C SER A 143 16.12 0.18 -18.78
N SER A 144 17.01 -0.74 -18.38
CA SER A 144 17.53 -1.83 -19.23
C SER A 144 16.79 -3.16 -19.06
N LEU A 145 15.91 -3.27 -18.05
CA LEU A 145 15.23 -4.49 -17.66
C LEU A 145 13.83 -4.61 -18.26
N ILE A 146 13.19 -3.50 -18.64
CA ILE A 146 11.84 -3.48 -19.21
C ILE A 146 11.81 -2.79 -20.58
N SER A 147 10.74 -3.04 -21.35
CA SER A 147 10.49 -2.35 -22.61
C SER A 147 10.19 -0.86 -22.36
N PRO A 148 10.57 0.08 -23.27
CA PRO A 148 10.19 1.49 -23.19
C PRO A 148 8.67 1.73 -23.16
N HIS A 149 7.88 0.77 -23.63
CA HIS A 149 6.41 0.82 -23.60
C HIS A 149 5.82 0.32 -22.28
N CYS A 150 6.61 -0.32 -21.42
CA CYS A 150 6.17 -0.78 -20.11
C CYS A 150 5.97 0.44 -19.19
N ARG A 151 4.81 0.52 -18.56
CA ARG A 151 4.59 1.53 -17.52
C ARG A 151 5.13 1.03 -16.18
N SER A 152 5.87 1.85 -15.46
CA SER A 152 6.42 1.51 -14.14
C SER A 152 5.68 2.24 -13.01
N LEU A 153 5.25 1.50 -11.99
CA LEU A 153 4.69 1.98 -10.74
C LEU A 153 5.72 1.77 -9.64
N LEU A 154 6.51 2.80 -9.34
CA LEU A 154 7.65 2.71 -8.45
C LEU A 154 7.40 3.46 -7.14
N GLY A 155 7.85 2.89 -6.03
CA GLY A 155 7.84 3.50 -4.72
C GLY A 155 6.69 3.06 -3.79
N SER A 156 6.87 3.36 -2.51
CA SER A 156 6.00 2.91 -1.40
C SER A 156 4.58 3.46 -1.42
N SER A 157 4.28 4.44 -2.28
CA SER A 157 2.91 4.88 -2.55
C SER A 157 2.08 3.78 -3.24
N TYR A 158 2.72 2.79 -3.86
CA TYR A 158 2.07 1.62 -4.46
C TYR A 158 2.13 0.37 -3.58
N ALA A 159 2.60 0.46 -2.32
CA ALA A 159 2.62 -0.67 -1.40
C ALA A 159 1.23 -1.33 -1.26
N LEU A 160 1.18 -2.63 -1.52
CA LEU A 160 -0.04 -3.43 -1.49
C LEU A 160 -0.36 -3.86 -0.06
N LEU A 161 -1.06 -2.98 0.66
CA LEU A 161 -1.47 -3.22 2.05
C LEU A 161 -2.96 -3.58 2.16
N ARG A 162 -3.27 -4.52 3.05
CA ARG A 162 -4.66 -4.88 3.39
C ARG A 162 -5.43 -3.65 3.85
N ASN A 163 -6.69 -3.54 3.43
CA ASN A 163 -7.52 -2.35 3.69
C ASN A 163 -7.71 -2.03 5.19
N GLN A 164 -7.50 -3.00 6.08
CA GLN A 164 -7.51 -2.79 7.54
C GLN A 164 -6.52 -1.71 8.00
N PHE A 165 -5.35 -1.60 7.37
CA PHE A 165 -4.33 -0.61 7.71
C PHE A 165 -4.80 0.81 7.35
N ALA A 166 -5.30 1.00 6.13
CA ALA A 166 -5.89 2.27 5.70
C ALA A 166 -7.10 2.66 6.58
N LYS A 167 -7.92 1.67 6.99
CA LYS A 167 -9.08 1.89 7.86
C LYS A 167 -8.70 2.38 9.26
N ILE A 168 -7.69 1.78 9.91
CA ILE A 168 -7.30 2.13 11.29
C ILE A 168 -6.36 3.34 11.35
N ARG A 169 -5.62 3.61 10.26
CA ARG A 169 -4.61 4.67 10.15
C ARG A 169 -5.03 6.02 10.75
N PRO A 170 -6.24 6.59 10.50
CA PRO A 170 -6.64 7.86 11.11
C PRO A 170 -6.54 7.87 12.65
N SER A 171 -6.93 6.77 13.29
CA SER A 171 -6.85 6.64 14.75
C SER A 171 -5.41 6.42 15.22
N ALA A 172 -4.64 5.58 14.53
CA ALA A 172 -3.24 5.32 14.84
C ALA A 172 -2.40 6.61 14.81
N LEU A 173 -2.50 7.39 13.73
CA LEU A 173 -1.75 8.64 13.57
C LEU A 173 -2.14 9.70 14.61
N LYS A 174 -3.39 9.71 15.06
CA LYS A 174 -3.83 10.60 16.14
C LYS A 174 -3.18 10.22 17.46
N ASN A 175 -3.13 8.93 17.79
CA ASN A 175 -2.56 8.42 19.03
C ASN A 175 -1.05 8.69 19.13
N ARG A 176 -0.31 8.59 18.00
CA ARG A 176 1.14 8.86 17.96
C ARG A 176 1.55 10.25 18.42
N ARG A 177 0.66 11.25 18.33
CA ARG A 177 0.96 12.64 18.69
C ARG A 177 0.85 12.91 20.20
N GLN A 178 0.50 11.92 21.02
CA GLN A 178 -0.04 12.16 22.36
C GLN A 178 0.78 11.58 23.53
N SER A 179 1.82 10.77 23.31
CA SER A 179 2.53 10.10 24.42
C SER A 179 4.02 10.46 24.55
N PRO A 180 4.45 11.12 25.66
CA PRO A 180 5.86 11.42 25.90
C PRO A 180 6.67 10.18 26.31
N LYS A 181 6.02 9.17 26.91
CA LYS A 181 6.64 7.89 27.29
C LYS A 181 5.99 6.74 26.52
N ILE A 182 6.77 5.73 26.17
CA ILE A 182 6.24 4.51 25.57
C ILE A 182 5.59 3.64 26.65
N LYS A 183 4.58 2.88 26.26
CA LYS A 183 3.88 1.89 27.08
C LYS A 183 3.91 0.51 26.44
N ARG A 184 4.06 0.44 25.11
CA ARG A 184 3.95 -0.80 24.36
C ARG A 184 4.96 -0.91 23.22
N ILE A 185 5.62 -2.06 23.14
CA ILE A 185 6.61 -2.42 22.13
C ILE A 185 6.06 -3.58 21.31
N LEU A 186 6.08 -3.46 19.99
CA LEU A 186 5.74 -4.55 19.09
C LEU A 186 6.99 -5.20 18.49
N ILE A 187 7.08 -6.52 18.54
CA ILE A 187 8.17 -7.30 17.95
C ILE A 187 7.59 -8.18 16.84
N GLY A 188 8.18 -8.14 15.65
CA GLY A 188 7.77 -9.02 14.55
C GLY A 188 8.78 -9.09 13.41
N PHE A 189 9.39 -10.26 13.22
CA PHE A 189 10.43 -10.51 12.21
C PHE A 189 9.95 -11.41 11.05
N GLY A 190 8.64 -11.46 10.83
CA GLY A 190 8.00 -12.35 9.86
C GLY A 190 7.44 -13.61 10.51
N GLY A 191 6.70 -14.40 9.72
CA GLY A 191 5.95 -15.54 10.28
C GLY A 191 6.83 -16.63 10.90
N THR A 192 7.99 -16.91 10.33
CA THR A 192 8.84 -18.01 10.80
C THR A 192 9.95 -17.58 11.75
N ASP A 193 10.42 -16.33 11.67
CA ASP A 193 11.58 -15.82 12.41
C ASP A 193 12.77 -16.81 12.42
N ASN A 194 13.17 -17.32 11.26
CA ASN A 194 14.15 -18.42 11.16
C ASN A 194 15.45 -18.20 11.93
N LYS A 195 15.89 -16.94 12.10
CA LYS A 195 17.12 -16.55 12.80
C LYS A 195 16.93 -16.26 14.31
N ASN A 196 15.74 -16.51 14.88
CA ASN A 196 15.40 -16.26 16.29
C ASN A 196 15.66 -14.80 16.74
N ILE A 197 15.38 -13.83 15.88
CA ILE A 197 15.63 -12.42 16.19
C ILE A 197 14.67 -11.95 17.29
N ALA A 198 13.46 -12.51 17.36
CA ALA A 198 12.52 -12.24 18.44
C ALA A 198 13.08 -12.66 19.80
N GLY A 199 13.73 -13.84 19.89
CA GLY A 199 14.38 -14.30 21.12
C GLY A 199 15.48 -13.36 21.59
N LEU A 200 16.39 -12.98 20.68
CA LEU A 200 17.46 -11.99 20.95
C LEU A 200 16.89 -10.64 21.43
N THR A 201 15.78 -10.21 20.82
CA THR A 201 15.10 -8.96 21.19
C THR A 201 14.49 -9.02 22.57
N LEU A 202 13.89 -10.15 22.96
CA LEU A 202 13.34 -10.33 24.31
C LEU A 202 14.44 -10.29 25.38
N GLU A 203 15.60 -10.87 25.09
CA GLU A 203 16.76 -10.81 25.97
C GLU A 203 17.23 -9.36 26.19
N ALA A 204 17.31 -8.57 25.11
CA ALA A 204 17.65 -7.14 25.17
C ALA A 204 16.60 -6.30 25.92
N LEU A 205 15.36 -6.79 26.05
CA LEU A 205 14.26 -6.15 26.76
C LEU A 205 14.10 -6.65 28.21
N SER A 206 15.02 -7.45 28.72
CA SER A 206 14.95 -8.09 30.04
C SER A 206 14.76 -7.12 31.22
N HIS A 207 15.12 -5.83 31.10
CA HIS A 207 14.93 -4.84 32.17
C HIS A 207 13.76 -3.86 31.94
N ARG A 208 13.14 -3.89 30.75
CA ARG A 208 12.04 -2.98 30.38
C ARG A 208 10.73 -3.44 31.02
N GLN A 209 9.77 -2.54 31.28
CA GLN A 209 8.51 -2.84 31.99
C GLN A 209 7.26 -2.57 31.14
N GLU A 210 7.47 -2.03 29.94
CA GLU A 210 6.45 -1.80 28.92
C GLU A 210 5.79 -3.13 28.50
N ASP A 211 4.54 -3.08 28.04
CA ASP A 211 3.90 -4.24 27.42
C ASP A 211 4.64 -4.60 26.13
N ILE A 212 4.95 -5.88 25.92
CA ILE A 212 5.68 -6.38 24.77
C ILE A 212 4.79 -7.38 24.02
N ASP A 213 4.34 -6.98 22.85
CA ASP A 213 3.60 -7.86 21.94
C ASP A 213 4.56 -8.51 20.94
N VAL A 214 4.62 -9.84 20.91
CA VAL A 214 5.47 -10.60 19.98
C VAL A 214 4.59 -11.32 18.96
N LEU A 215 4.73 -10.94 17.69
CA LEU A 215 4.09 -11.60 16.56
C LEU A 215 4.95 -12.77 16.09
N ILE A 216 4.38 -13.98 16.06
CA ILE A 216 5.08 -15.18 15.61
C ILE A 216 4.10 -16.16 14.94
N GLY A 217 4.55 -16.91 13.94
CA GLY A 217 3.75 -17.96 13.31
C GLY A 217 3.88 -19.29 14.05
N SER A 218 2.86 -20.14 13.95
CA SER A 218 2.90 -21.50 14.50
C SER A 218 3.95 -22.40 13.84
N SER A 219 4.37 -22.05 12.62
CA SER A 219 5.42 -22.73 11.87
C SER A 219 6.85 -22.30 12.25
N SER A 220 7.02 -21.35 13.17
CA SER A 220 8.35 -20.95 13.63
C SER A 220 9.02 -22.07 14.43
N PRO A 221 10.28 -22.45 14.12
CA PRO A 221 11.02 -23.45 14.90
C PRO A 221 11.34 -22.96 16.32
N HIS A 222 11.30 -21.65 16.56
CA HIS A 222 11.67 -21.04 17.85
C HIS A 222 10.49 -20.79 18.78
N LEU A 223 9.25 -21.06 18.32
CA LEU A 223 8.05 -20.87 19.13
C LEU A 223 8.08 -21.61 20.48
N PRO A 224 8.54 -22.88 20.58
CA PRO A 224 8.63 -23.56 21.88
C PRO A 224 9.57 -22.83 22.86
N ALA A 225 10.73 -22.35 22.38
CA ALA A 225 11.69 -21.62 23.20
C ALA A 225 11.13 -20.26 23.66
N LEU A 226 10.42 -19.54 22.79
CA LEU A 226 9.74 -18.29 23.14
C LEU A 226 8.66 -18.52 24.22
N LYS A 227 7.85 -19.58 24.10
CA LYS A 227 6.86 -19.94 25.12
C LYS A 227 7.52 -20.23 26.47
N ALA A 228 8.60 -21.01 26.46
CA ALA A 228 9.36 -21.32 27.67
C ALA A 228 9.91 -20.04 28.31
N HIS A 229 10.53 -19.15 27.52
CA HIS A 229 11.06 -17.87 28.00
C HIS A 229 10.00 -17.02 28.71
N VAL A 230 8.82 -16.85 28.10
CA VAL A 230 7.71 -16.09 28.70
C VAL A 230 7.21 -16.73 29.99
N SER A 231 7.12 -18.06 30.04
CA SER A 231 6.67 -18.77 31.24
C SER A 231 7.69 -18.74 32.40
N HIS A 232 8.99 -18.89 32.11
CA HIS A 232 10.04 -19.00 33.13
C HIS A 232 10.36 -17.67 33.81
N GLN A 233 10.30 -16.55 33.08
CA GLN A 233 10.64 -15.25 33.66
C GLN A 233 9.48 -14.64 34.48
N ASN A 234 8.31 -15.29 34.55
CA ASN A 234 7.08 -14.80 35.21
C ASN A 234 6.71 -13.36 34.81
N ARG A 235 6.97 -13.02 33.55
CA ARG A 235 6.79 -11.67 33.00
C ARG A 235 5.39 -11.50 32.44
N SER A 236 4.51 -10.95 33.26
CA SER A 236 3.13 -10.64 32.86
C SER A 236 3.02 -9.61 31.74
N ASN A 237 4.10 -8.86 31.45
CA ASN A 237 4.15 -7.82 30.44
C ASN A 237 4.51 -8.33 29.03
N ILE A 238 4.76 -9.64 28.82
CA ILE A 238 5.06 -10.19 27.49
C ILE A 238 3.86 -11.00 26.98
N HIS A 239 3.43 -10.71 25.75
CA HIS A 239 2.27 -11.33 25.11
C HIS A 239 2.66 -11.94 23.77
N LEU A 240 2.54 -13.26 23.65
CA LEU A 240 2.77 -13.98 22.38
C LEU A 240 1.47 -14.02 21.56
N HIS A 241 1.55 -13.54 20.33
CA HIS A 241 0.45 -13.49 19.36
C HIS A 241 0.76 -14.45 18.22
N ILE A 242 0.16 -15.64 18.27
CA ILE A 242 0.44 -16.75 17.34
C ILE A 242 -0.56 -16.71 16.17
N ASP A 243 -0.07 -16.75 14.93
CA ASP A 243 -0.90 -16.78 13.70
C ASP A 243 -1.98 -15.69 13.67
N THR A 244 -1.63 -14.48 14.09
CA THR A 244 -2.61 -13.39 14.22
C THR A 244 -3.13 -12.91 12.86
N ASP A 245 -4.43 -13.06 12.66
CA ASP A 245 -5.10 -12.67 11.41
C ASP A 245 -5.06 -11.14 11.18
N ASP A 246 -5.35 -10.36 12.22
CA ASP A 246 -5.38 -8.89 12.16
C ASP A 246 -4.35 -8.25 13.10
N VAL A 247 -3.19 -7.91 12.55
CA VAL A 247 -2.10 -7.22 13.26
C VAL A 247 -2.26 -5.70 13.31
N ALA A 248 -3.24 -5.13 12.58
CA ALA A 248 -3.37 -3.68 12.48
C ALA A 248 -3.77 -3.03 13.82
N PRO A 249 -4.67 -3.61 14.64
CA PRO A 249 -4.92 -3.14 16.00
C PRO A 249 -3.66 -3.15 16.86
N LEU A 250 -2.86 -4.22 16.84
CA LEU A 250 -1.63 -4.32 17.65
C LEU A 250 -0.64 -3.21 17.26
N MET A 251 -0.40 -3.03 15.97
CA MET A 251 0.45 -1.95 15.47
C MET A 251 -0.11 -0.56 15.81
N ALA A 252 -1.43 -0.34 15.77
CA ALA A 252 -2.03 0.94 16.13
C ALA A 252 -1.83 1.31 17.60
N HIS A 253 -1.82 0.32 18.50
CA HIS A 253 -1.61 0.52 19.95
C HIS A 253 -0.13 0.56 20.37
N ALA A 254 0.77 -0.03 19.59
CA ALA A 254 2.21 0.01 19.87
C ALA A 254 2.77 1.43 19.74
N ASP A 255 3.78 1.77 20.55
CA ASP A 255 4.47 3.06 20.50
C ASP A 255 5.75 3.01 19.67
N ILE A 256 6.44 1.87 19.72
CA ILE A 256 7.61 1.55 18.89
C ILE A 256 7.50 0.11 18.40
N ALA A 257 8.23 -0.22 17.34
CA ALA A 257 8.32 -1.58 16.84
C ALA A 257 9.75 -1.99 16.50
N LEU A 258 10.01 -3.29 16.58
CA LEU A 258 11.17 -3.95 16.01
C LEU A 258 10.70 -4.93 14.95
N GLY A 259 11.28 -4.86 13.76
CA GLY A 259 10.92 -5.81 12.72
C GLY A 259 11.85 -5.86 11.52
N ALA A 260 11.62 -6.86 10.68
CA ALA A 260 12.41 -7.09 9.49
C ALA A 260 12.08 -6.12 8.34
N GLY A 261 12.94 -6.09 7.33
CA GLY A 261 12.81 -5.33 6.08
C GLY A 261 11.93 -6.00 5.02
N GLY A 262 10.70 -6.37 5.34
CA GLY A 262 9.75 -6.99 4.41
C GLY A 262 8.47 -6.16 4.21
N GLY A 263 7.40 -6.79 3.70
CA GLY A 263 6.10 -6.14 3.50
C GLY A 263 5.52 -5.49 4.78
N THR A 264 5.82 -6.05 5.95
CA THR A 264 5.39 -5.49 7.25
C THR A 264 6.05 -4.15 7.57
N ALA A 265 7.19 -3.80 6.95
CA ALA A 265 7.78 -2.47 7.08
C ALA A 265 6.83 -1.39 6.54
N TRP A 266 6.18 -1.66 5.40
CA TRP A 266 5.18 -0.75 4.83
C TRP A 266 3.91 -0.66 5.69
N GLU A 267 3.48 -1.75 6.32
CA GLU A 267 2.37 -1.74 7.29
C GLU A 267 2.68 -0.79 8.47
N ARG A 268 3.91 -0.89 9.04
CA ARG A 268 4.37 0.01 10.10
C ARG A 268 4.42 1.47 9.63
N CYS A 269 4.94 1.73 8.43
CA CYS A 269 4.94 3.07 7.84
C CYS A 269 3.51 3.61 7.65
N CYS A 270 2.58 2.78 7.18
CA CYS A 270 1.18 3.15 7.02
C CYS A 270 0.49 3.56 8.34
N MET A 271 1.02 3.16 9.50
CA MET A 271 0.49 3.59 10.79
C MET A 271 1.35 4.66 11.48
N GLY A 272 2.39 5.15 10.82
CA GLY A 272 3.34 6.08 11.43
C GLY A 272 3.99 5.50 12.68
N LEU A 273 4.25 4.18 12.71
CA LEU A 273 4.83 3.48 13.86
C LEU A 273 6.36 3.58 13.82
N PRO A 274 7.00 4.34 14.74
CA PRO A 274 8.45 4.43 14.82
C PRO A 274 9.06 3.03 14.97
N SER A 275 10.04 2.70 14.13
CA SER A 275 10.52 1.33 14.01
C SER A 275 12.05 1.25 14.01
N LEU A 276 12.58 0.21 14.65
CA LEU A 276 13.93 -0.31 14.41
C LEU A 276 13.82 -1.42 13.35
N LEU A 277 14.66 -1.32 12.31
CA LEU A 277 14.76 -2.30 11.22
C LEU A 277 16.01 -3.13 11.38
N ILE A 278 15.81 -4.45 11.29
CA ILE A 278 16.88 -5.44 11.25
C ILE A 278 16.80 -6.15 9.90
N GLN A 279 17.92 -6.22 9.18
CA GLN A 279 17.98 -7.01 7.96
C GLN A 279 18.05 -8.49 8.32
N SER A 280 17.05 -9.27 7.89
CA SER A 280 16.95 -10.70 8.18
C SER A 280 17.37 -11.59 7.00
N ALA A 281 17.34 -11.04 5.77
CA ALA A 281 17.68 -11.73 4.54
C ALA A 281 18.27 -10.74 3.51
N ASP A 282 19.10 -11.24 2.59
CA ASP A 282 19.86 -10.43 1.63
C ASP A 282 18.96 -9.62 0.69
N ASN A 283 17.83 -10.20 0.28
CA ASN A 283 16.83 -9.53 -0.56
C ASN A 283 16.17 -8.31 0.11
N GLN A 284 16.42 -8.06 1.40
CA GLN A 284 15.88 -6.91 2.13
C GLN A 284 16.82 -5.71 2.12
N GLU A 285 18.07 -5.85 1.65
CA GLU A 285 19.11 -4.83 1.79
C GLU A 285 18.67 -3.46 1.22
N PHE A 286 18.21 -3.44 -0.04
CA PHE A 286 17.78 -2.20 -0.67
C PHE A 286 16.61 -1.55 0.09
N LEU A 287 15.62 -2.35 0.52
CA LEU A 287 14.46 -1.85 1.25
C LEU A 287 14.87 -1.23 2.59
N VAL A 288 15.67 -1.92 3.42
CA VAL A 288 16.04 -1.40 4.74
C VAL A 288 16.87 -0.12 4.63
N ARG A 289 17.78 -0.06 3.66
CA ARG A 289 18.63 1.12 3.43
C ARG A 289 17.81 2.29 2.91
N SER A 290 16.99 2.08 1.88
CA SER A 290 16.18 3.17 1.30
C SER A 290 15.12 3.68 2.28
N LEU A 291 14.52 2.81 3.09
CA LEU A 291 13.57 3.23 4.12
C LEU A 291 14.24 4.04 5.25
N ALA A 292 15.44 3.63 5.67
CA ALA A 292 16.22 4.38 6.65
C ALA A 292 16.67 5.76 6.11
N GLN A 293 17.17 5.81 4.87
CA GLN A 293 17.54 7.05 4.19
C GLN A 293 16.36 8.02 4.04
N ALA A 294 15.15 7.50 3.79
CA ALA A 294 13.93 8.29 3.75
C ALA A 294 13.45 8.77 5.14
N GLY A 295 14.11 8.34 6.23
CA GLY A 295 13.75 8.67 7.60
C GLY A 295 12.48 7.97 8.08
N GLY A 296 12.04 6.90 7.42
CA GLY A 296 10.84 6.16 7.82
C GLY A 296 11.07 5.18 8.98
N ALA A 297 12.31 4.77 9.20
CA ALA A 297 12.71 3.90 10.30
C ALA A 297 14.20 4.02 10.58
N LEU A 298 14.68 3.39 11.65
CA LEU A 298 16.10 3.31 11.99
C LEU A 298 16.63 1.94 11.61
N PHE A 299 17.54 1.86 10.64
CA PHE A 299 18.25 0.61 10.36
C PHE A 299 19.41 0.44 11.35
N ILE A 300 19.39 -0.66 12.10
CA ILE A 300 20.36 -0.91 13.19
C ILE A 300 21.40 -2.00 12.87
N GLY A 301 21.22 -2.70 11.76
CA GLY A 301 22.17 -3.67 11.22
C GLY A 301 21.53 -4.96 10.73
N GLU A 302 22.39 -5.85 10.24
CA GLU A 302 22.05 -7.22 9.89
C GLU A 302 21.92 -8.08 11.14
N SER A 303 20.99 -9.03 11.13
CA SER A 303 20.69 -9.89 12.27
C SER A 303 21.91 -10.62 12.83
N GLU A 304 22.87 -10.98 11.99
CA GLU A 304 24.09 -11.74 12.35
C GLU A 304 25.12 -10.87 13.09
N ASN A 305 25.00 -9.54 12.96
CA ASN A 305 25.95 -8.56 13.50
C ASN A 305 25.37 -7.78 14.69
N LEU A 306 24.27 -8.26 15.29
CA LEU A 306 23.60 -7.63 16.43
C LEU A 306 23.89 -8.39 17.72
N SER A 307 24.43 -7.69 18.71
CA SER A 307 24.52 -8.16 20.10
C SER A 307 23.31 -7.70 20.91
N VAL A 308 23.07 -8.34 22.06
CA VAL A 308 22.01 -7.99 23.01
C VAL A 308 22.18 -6.55 23.49
N GLU A 309 23.41 -6.14 23.80
CA GLU A 309 23.75 -4.82 24.33
C GLU A 309 23.47 -3.73 23.29
N LYS A 310 23.95 -3.92 22.06
CA LYS A 310 23.70 -2.98 20.96
C LYS A 310 22.19 -2.84 20.69
N LEU A 311 21.45 -3.95 20.75
CA LEU A 311 20.01 -3.94 20.56
C LEU A 311 19.30 -3.18 21.70
N ALA A 312 19.70 -3.41 22.95
CA ALA A 312 19.17 -2.70 24.12
C ALA A 312 19.43 -1.18 24.06
N ASP A 313 20.62 -0.78 23.62
CA ASP A 313 21.00 0.63 23.43
C ASP A 313 20.14 1.30 22.36
N GLU A 314 19.96 0.66 21.20
CA GLU A 314 19.13 1.19 20.11
C GLU A 314 17.64 1.24 20.47
N ILE A 315 17.14 0.24 21.20
CA ILE A 315 15.79 0.24 21.76
C ILE A 315 15.62 1.45 22.68
N SER A 316 16.54 1.64 23.62
CA SER A 316 16.47 2.76 24.59
C SER A 316 16.58 4.11 23.88
N ARG A 317 17.46 4.23 22.88
CA ARG A 317 17.60 5.43 22.05
C ARG A 317 16.29 5.83 21.38
N LEU A 318 15.49 4.88 20.90
CA LEU A 318 14.18 5.16 20.30
C LEU A 318 13.06 5.33 21.35
N ALA A 319 13.02 4.45 22.34
CA ALA A 319 12.02 4.40 23.41
C ALA A 319 12.03 5.66 24.28
N ASP A 320 13.21 6.24 24.51
CA ASP A 320 13.39 7.35 25.46
C ASP A 320 13.54 8.71 24.75
N ASN A 321 13.49 8.74 23.40
CA ASN A 321 13.58 9.97 22.59
C ASN A 321 12.25 10.32 21.87
N PRO A 322 11.37 11.15 22.49
CA PRO A 322 10.08 11.51 21.89
C PRO A 322 10.21 12.30 20.59
N ILE A 323 11.26 13.13 20.44
CA ILE A 323 11.48 13.93 19.23
C ILE A 323 11.79 13.01 18.05
N LEU A 324 12.68 12.02 18.25
CA LEU A 324 13.03 11.03 17.24
C LEU A 324 11.81 10.20 16.83
N ARG A 325 10.99 9.76 17.80
CA ARG A 325 9.73 9.05 17.51
C ARG A 325 8.78 9.90 16.67
N GLU A 326 8.61 11.17 17.00
CA GLU A 326 7.73 12.06 16.24
C GLU A 326 8.23 12.25 14.79
N GLN A 327 9.55 12.44 14.61
CA GLN A 327 10.16 12.57 13.30
C GLN A 327 9.94 11.32 12.43
N LEU A 328 10.26 10.14 12.96
CA LEU A 328 10.05 8.86 12.28
C LEU A 328 8.57 8.62 11.99
N SER A 329 7.68 8.92 12.93
CA SER A 329 6.22 8.77 12.74
C SER A 329 5.70 9.63 11.59
N LYS A 330 6.08 10.92 11.54
CA LYS A 330 5.68 11.83 10.45
C LYS A 330 6.21 11.37 9.10
N LYS A 331 7.50 11.05 9.01
CA LYS A 331 8.14 10.63 7.75
C LYS A 331 7.59 9.30 7.24
N SER A 332 7.48 8.30 8.10
CA SER A 332 6.94 6.99 7.74
C SER A 332 5.49 7.05 7.28
N ALA A 333 4.66 7.87 7.94
CA ALA A 333 3.28 8.09 7.53
C ALA A 333 3.19 8.77 6.15
N LEU A 334 4.11 9.66 5.78
CA LEU A 334 4.14 10.26 4.44
C LEU A 334 4.60 9.28 3.35
N LEU A 335 5.47 8.33 3.68
CA LEU A 335 6.01 7.35 2.72
C LEU A 335 4.98 6.32 2.27
N CYS A 336 4.08 5.90 3.15
CA CYS A 336 3.07 4.89 2.85
C CYS A 336 1.72 5.28 3.47
N ASP A 337 0.67 5.31 2.66
CA ASP A 337 -0.69 5.69 3.08
C ASP A 337 -1.71 4.55 3.04
N GLY A 338 -1.28 3.35 2.61
CA GLY A 338 -2.13 2.18 2.48
C GLY A 338 -3.09 2.20 1.29
N LEU A 339 -2.93 3.12 0.34
CA LEU A 339 -3.80 3.24 -0.85
C LEU A 339 -3.19 2.61 -2.12
N GLY A 340 -2.06 1.92 -2.01
CA GLY A 340 -1.30 1.40 -3.16
C GLY A 340 -2.07 0.40 -4.02
N ALA A 341 -2.90 -0.46 -3.41
CA ALA A 341 -3.75 -1.39 -4.15
C ALA A 341 -4.78 -0.66 -5.03
N GLY A 342 -5.41 0.40 -4.51
CA GLY A 342 -6.35 1.22 -5.26
C GLY A 342 -5.69 2.03 -6.38
N ARG A 343 -4.45 2.50 -6.17
CA ARG A 343 -3.65 3.13 -7.23
C ARG A 343 -3.31 2.15 -8.34
N THR A 344 -2.85 0.95 -7.98
CA THR A 344 -2.56 -0.13 -8.94
C THR A 344 -3.81 -0.53 -9.73
N LEU A 345 -4.97 -0.60 -9.07
CA LEU A 345 -6.25 -0.87 -9.74
C LEU A 345 -6.60 0.19 -10.81
N CYS A 346 -6.34 1.47 -10.54
CA CYS A 346 -6.53 2.56 -11.51
C CYS A 346 -5.64 2.40 -12.76
N GLU A 347 -4.51 1.73 -12.61
CA GLU A 347 -3.54 1.48 -13.68
C GLU A 347 -3.88 0.23 -14.50
N LEU A 348 -4.40 -0.81 -13.84
CA LEU A 348 -4.93 -2.00 -14.50
C LEU A 348 -6.19 -1.70 -15.34
N PHE A 349 -7.05 -0.82 -14.83
CA PHE A 349 -8.33 -0.47 -15.48
C PHE A 349 -8.45 1.04 -15.65
N PRO A 350 -7.67 1.64 -16.59
CA PRO A 350 -7.66 3.08 -16.79
C PRO A 350 -9.00 3.60 -17.31
N LEU A 351 -9.33 4.82 -16.93
CA LEU A 351 -10.50 5.54 -17.43
C LEU A 351 -10.09 6.58 -18.45
N ALA A 352 -11.01 6.92 -19.35
CA ALA A 352 -10.81 7.93 -20.39
C ALA A 352 -11.76 9.12 -20.21
N ALA A 353 -11.31 10.28 -20.70
CA ALA A 353 -12.13 11.45 -20.94
C ALA A 353 -12.97 11.27 -22.21
N LYS A 354 -13.83 12.25 -22.53
CA LYS A 354 -14.72 12.21 -23.72
C LYS A 354 -13.95 12.18 -25.04
N ASP A 355 -12.74 12.70 -25.05
CA ASP A 355 -11.84 12.71 -26.21
C ASP A 355 -11.06 11.39 -26.37
N GLY A 356 -11.36 10.37 -25.56
CA GLY A 356 -10.70 9.07 -25.57
C GLY A 356 -9.34 9.04 -24.88
N ARG A 357 -8.81 10.18 -24.45
CA ARG A 357 -7.51 10.24 -23.76
C ARG A 357 -7.62 9.78 -22.32
N ARG A 358 -6.54 9.19 -21.82
CA ARG A 358 -6.45 8.62 -20.48
C ARG A 358 -6.59 9.70 -19.40
N VAL A 359 -7.33 9.39 -18.35
CA VAL A 359 -7.36 10.16 -17.10
C VAL A 359 -6.65 9.36 -16.01
N GLY A 360 -5.76 10.01 -15.27
CA GLY A 360 -5.00 9.41 -14.17
C GLY A 360 -5.08 10.25 -12.91
N LEU A 361 -4.61 9.67 -11.80
CA LEU A 361 -4.37 10.39 -10.55
C LEU A 361 -2.93 10.12 -10.12
N ARG A 362 -2.20 11.17 -9.74
CA ARG A 362 -0.93 11.03 -9.02
C ARG A 362 -0.95 11.86 -7.75
N GLN A 363 -0.11 11.51 -6.79
CA GLN A 363 0.09 12.37 -5.63
C GLN A 363 0.62 13.75 -6.09
N VAL A 364 0.22 14.78 -5.37
CA VAL A 364 0.74 16.13 -5.56
C VAL A 364 2.23 16.15 -5.22
N ALA A 365 3.02 16.84 -6.03
CA ALA A 365 4.43 17.14 -5.84
C ALA A 365 4.61 18.65 -5.56
N GLU A 366 5.75 19.05 -5.00
CA GLU A 366 5.99 20.47 -4.68
C GLU A 366 5.92 21.38 -5.92
N GLU A 367 6.35 20.87 -7.08
CA GLU A 367 6.27 21.55 -8.38
C GLU A 367 4.84 21.93 -8.81
N ASP A 368 3.81 21.26 -8.29
CA ASP A 368 2.42 21.56 -8.60
C ASP A 368 1.90 22.82 -7.89
N MET A 369 2.63 23.35 -6.90
CA MET A 369 2.15 24.43 -6.04
C MET A 369 1.68 25.66 -6.82
N GLN A 370 2.42 26.05 -7.87
CA GLN A 370 2.08 27.18 -8.72
C GLN A 370 0.80 26.92 -9.52
N SER A 371 0.72 25.81 -10.25
CA SER A 371 -0.47 25.48 -11.05
C SER A 371 -1.73 25.40 -10.20
N LEU A 372 -1.63 24.86 -8.98
CA LEU A 372 -2.73 24.84 -8.02
C LEU A 372 -3.19 26.23 -7.62
N TYR A 373 -2.26 27.16 -7.41
CA TYR A 373 -2.58 28.56 -7.11
C TYR A 373 -3.30 29.21 -8.28
N ASP A 374 -2.80 29.02 -9.49
CA ASP A 374 -3.37 29.62 -10.70
C ASP A 374 -4.81 29.12 -10.92
N TRP A 375 -5.01 27.80 -10.84
CA TRP A 375 -6.33 27.19 -11.01
C TRP A 375 -7.35 27.60 -9.95
N GLN A 376 -6.96 27.67 -8.67
CA GLN A 376 -7.88 28.07 -7.60
C GLN A 376 -8.18 29.56 -7.59
N SER A 377 -7.28 30.38 -8.14
CA SER A 377 -7.40 31.84 -8.22
C SER A 377 -8.16 32.29 -9.46
N HIS A 378 -8.23 31.46 -10.50
CA HIS A 378 -8.98 31.74 -11.71
C HIS A 378 -10.45 32.08 -11.40
N ALA A 379 -10.97 33.13 -12.04
CA ALA A 379 -12.30 33.69 -11.74
C ALA A 379 -13.43 32.65 -11.84
N ASP A 380 -13.40 31.79 -12.87
CA ASP A 380 -14.40 30.73 -13.06
C ASP A 380 -14.40 29.64 -11.99
N THR A 381 -13.24 29.37 -11.39
CA THR A 381 -13.11 28.46 -10.24
C THR A 381 -13.52 29.18 -8.96
N ARG A 382 -12.99 30.40 -8.75
CA ARG A 382 -13.13 31.14 -7.48
C ARG A 382 -14.56 31.59 -7.21
N ARG A 383 -15.33 31.95 -8.24
CA ARG A 383 -16.74 32.35 -8.08
C ARG A 383 -17.62 31.27 -7.42
N TYR A 384 -17.21 30.00 -7.50
CA TYR A 384 -17.93 28.89 -6.89
C TYR A 384 -17.24 28.33 -5.62
N SER A 385 -16.25 29.04 -5.09
CA SER A 385 -15.60 28.72 -3.82
C SER A 385 -16.41 29.25 -2.63
N PHE A 386 -16.44 28.51 -1.52
CA PHE A 386 -17.05 28.98 -0.27
C PHE A 386 -16.36 30.20 0.35
N ARG A 387 -15.08 30.42 0.00
CA ARG A 387 -14.35 31.65 0.29
C ARG A 387 -14.04 32.31 -1.04
N THR A 388 -14.60 33.48 -1.29
CA THR A 388 -14.47 34.17 -2.59
C THR A 388 -13.20 35.01 -2.68
N LYS A 389 -12.72 35.61 -1.57
CA LYS A 389 -11.44 36.34 -1.53
C LYS A 389 -10.29 35.43 -1.97
N VAL A 390 -9.64 35.71 -3.10
CA VAL A 390 -8.47 34.96 -3.58
C VAL A 390 -7.35 35.02 -2.52
N PRO A 391 -6.74 33.89 -2.14
CA PRO A 391 -5.62 33.91 -1.20
C PRO A 391 -4.42 34.62 -1.81
N THR A 392 -3.61 35.28 -0.99
CA THR A 392 -2.28 35.72 -1.46
C THR A 392 -1.41 34.51 -1.77
N TRP A 393 -0.32 34.73 -2.51
CA TRP A 393 0.63 33.66 -2.79
C TRP A 393 1.23 33.09 -1.51
N GLU A 394 1.56 33.93 -0.53
CA GLU A 394 2.12 33.52 0.77
C GLU A 394 1.12 32.69 1.57
N GLU A 395 -0.16 33.13 1.62
CA GLU A 395 -1.24 32.37 2.25
C GLU A 395 -1.39 30.98 1.61
N HIS A 396 -1.26 30.90 0.29
CA HIS A 396 -1.28 29.63 -0.45
C HIS A 396 -0.07 28.77 -0.16
N GLN A 397 1.14 29.31 -0.11
CA GLN A 397 2.35 28.55 0.21
C GLN A 397 2.24 27.89 1.59
N VAL A 398 1.74 28.63 2.59
CA VAL A 398 1.50 28.09 3.93
C VAL A 398 0.44 27.00 3.89
N TRP A 399 -0.69 27.22 3.21
CA TRP A 399 -1.73 26.22 3.05
C TRP A 399 -1.22 24.95 2.35
N PHE A 400 -0.49 25.09 1.25
CA PHE A 400 0.05 24.00 0.47
C PHE A 400 1.03 23.19 1.32
N ARG A 401 1.99 23.81 2.01
CA ARG A 401 2.95 23.09 2.85
C ARG A 401 2.27 22.32 3.98
N ASN A 402 1.25 22.91 4.61
CA ASN A 402 0.47 22.23 5.64
C ASN A 402 -0.28 21.03 5.06
N ARG A 403 -0.82 21.15 3.84
CA ARG A 403 -1.55 20.09 3.17
C ARG A 403 -0.64 18.98 2.63
N PHE A 404 0.48 19.35 2.03
CA PHE A 404 1.49 18.47 1.47
C PHE A 404 2.12 17.58 2.54
N ASN A 405 2.32 18.12 3.75
CA ASN A 405 2.84 17.38 4.90
C ASN A 405 1.75 16.72 5.77
N ASP A 406 0.51 16.62 5.28
CA ASP A 406 -0.59 15.98 5.99
C ASP A 406 -0.75 14.51 5.56
N PRO A 407 -0.30 13.53 6.38
CA PRO A 407 -0.38 12.13 6.02
C PRO A 407 -1.81 11.56 6.03
N LEU A 408 -2.78 12.28 6.59
CA LEU A 408 -4.13 11.75 6.77
C LEU A 408 -5.02 11.91 5.53
N ASN A 409 -4.72 12.92 4.71
CA ASN A 409 -5.69 13.47 3.80
C ASN A 409 -5.24 13.36 2.34
N PRO A 410 -5.79 12.40 1.57
CA PRO A 410 -5.43 12.20 0.17
C PRO A 410 -5.50 13.49 -0.66
N PHE A 411 -4.45 13.72 -1.45
CA PHE A 411 -4.26 14.93 -2.23
C PHE A 411 -3.63 14.58 -3.58
N HIS A 412 -4.42 14.68 -4.66
CA HIS A 412 -4.02 14.16 -5.96
C HIS A 412 -4.23 15.17 -7.08
N VAL A 413 -3.24 15.26 -7.96
CA VAL A 413 -3.38 15.91 -9.27
C VAL A 413 -4.13 14.97 -10.20
N ILE A 414 -5.10 15.52 -10.93
CA ILE A 414 -5.77 14.84 -12.03
C ILE A 414 -4.91 15.00 -13.27
N LEU A 415 -4.60 13.89 -13.93
CA LEU A 415 -3.83 13.88 -15.18
C LEU A 415 -4.76 13.63 -16.36
N HIS A 416 -4.56 14.35 -17.47
CA HIS A 416 -5.15 14.08 -18.77
C HIS A 416 -4.00 13.81 -19.75
N ASP A 417 -3.82 12.54 -20.10
CA ASP A 417 -2.67 12.04 -20.89
C ASP A 417 -1.30 12.45 -20.30
N ASN A 418 -1.14 12.20 -18.99
CA ASN A 418 0.02 12.59 -18.17
C ASN A 418 0.24 14.10 -17.96
N ILE A 419 -0.61 14.96 -18.52
CA ILE A 419 -0.55 16.41 -18.29
C ILE A 419 -1.45 16.78 -17.11
N PRO A 420 -0.96 17.56 -16.12
CA PRO A 420 -1.80 18.09 -15.03
C PRO A 420 -3.03 18.84 -15.57
N ALA A 421 -4.21 18.47 -15.08
CA ALA A 421 -5.50 18.94 -15.59
C ALA A 421 -6.49 19.29 -14.46
N GLY A 422 -6.04 19.35 -13.22
CA GLY A 422 -6.87 19.71 -12.06
C GLY A 422 -6.47 18.95 -10.82
N ILE A 423 -7.36 18.96 -9.83
CA ILE A 423 -7.11 18.36 -8.52
C ILE A 423 -8.33 17.65 -7.97
N VAL A 424 -8.09 16.59 -7.21
CA VAL A 424 -9.07 15.97 -6.33
C VAL A 424 -8.44 15.76 -4.96
N ARG A 425 -9.13 16.23 -3.92
CA ARG A 425 -8.67 16.12 -2.54
C ARG A 425 -9.77 15.57 -1.64
N LEU A 426 -9.35 14.83 -0.62
CA LEU A 426 -10.22 14.27 0.41
C LEU A 426 -9.82 14.82 1.77
N ASP A 427 -10.79 15.33 2.54
CA ASP A 427 -10.60 15.80 3.91
C ASP A 427 -11.32 14.87 4.88
N TYR A 428 -10.56 14.06 5.61
CA TYR A 428 -11.08 13.16 6.64
C TYR A 428 -11.80 13.97 7.71
N LYS A 429 -13.02 13.54 8.04
CA LYS A 429 -13.83 14.16 9.10
C LYS A 429 -13.87 13.29 10.34
N LYS A 430 -14.34 12.05 10.19
CA LYS A 430 -14.53 11.08 11.27
C LYS A 430 -14.83 9.70 10.72
N MET A 431 -14.85 8.70 11.59
CA MET A 431 -15.49 7.42 11.32
C MET A 431 -17.01 7.57 11.37
N ARG A 432 -17.72 6.94 10.42
CA ARG A 432 -19.18 6.78 10.43
C ARG A 432 -19.47 5.28 10.34
N GLY A 433 -19.75 4.68 11.50
CA GLY A 433 -19.76 3.23 11.63
C GLY A 433 -18.38 2.65 11.33
N SER A 434 -18.31 1.65 10.46
CA SER A 434 -17.04 1.00 10.07
C SER A 434 -16.27 1.71 8.96
N PHE A 435 -16.73 2.87 8.47
CA PHE A 435 -16.17 3.50 7.28
C PHE A 435 -15.73 4.94 7.54
N PRO A 436 -14.58 5.37 7.00
CA PRO A 436 -14.14 6.76 7.10
C PRO A 436 -15.03 7.67 6.25
N LEU A 437 -15.34 8.85 6.79
CA LEU A 437 -16.09 9.90 6.11
C LEU A 437 -15.12 10.98 5.63
N TYR A 438 -15.10 11.22 4.32
CA TYR A 438 -14.30 12.27 3.68
C TYR A 438 -15.20 13.32 3.03
N GLU A 439 -14.83 14.59 3.21
CA GLU A 439 -15.27 15.66 2.32
C GLU A 439 -14.43 15.62 1.05
N ILE A 440 -15.05 15.57 -0.12
CA ILE A 440 -14.35 15.62 -1.40
C ILE A 440 -14.46 17.02 -2.00
N SER A 441 -13.32 17.58 -2.40
CA SER A 441 -13.25 18.77 -3.24
C SER A 441 -12.57 18.42 -4.56
N ILE A 442 -13.09 18.96 -5.66
CA ILE A 442 -12.57 18.75 -7.01
C ILE A 442 -12.66 20.06 -7.79
N TYR A 443 -11.63 20.35 -8.58
CA TYR A 443 -11.72 21.31 -9.67
C TYR A 443 -10.83 20.85 -10.82
N VAL A 444 -11.27 21.11 -12.04
CA VAL A 444 -10.55 20.84 -13.27
C VAL A 444 -9.92 22.16 -13.72
N ALA A 445 -8.80 22.11 -14.44
CA ALA A 445 -8.20 23.30 -15.03
C ALA A 445 -9.21 23.99 -15.98
N PRO A 446 -9.34 25.33 -15.98
CA PRO A 446 -10.33 26.04 -16.80
C PRO A 446 -10.32 25.67 -18.29
N GLU A 447 -9.13 25.51 -18.85
CA GLU A 447 -8.86 25.12 -20.24
C GLU A 447 -9.23 23.65 -20.55
N LYS A 448 -9.61 22.87 -19.54
CA LYS A 448 -9.96 21.44 -19.62
C LYS A 448 -11.43 21.15 -19.27
N TYR A 449 -12.26 22.17 -19.11
CA TYR A 449 -13.68 21.99 -18.78
C TYR A 449 -14.47 21.21 -19.82
N ASN A 450 -15.55 20.56 -19.36
CA ASN A 450 -16.53 19.81 -20.17
C ASN A 450 -16.01 18.60 -20.96
N GLN A 451 -14.73 18.22 -20.80
CA GLN A 451 -14.10 17.07 -21.44
C GLN A 451 -14.34 15.74 -20.70
N GLY A 452 -15.11 15.71 -19.62
CA GLY A 452 -15.40 14.50 -18.84
C GLY A 452 -14.29 14.08 -17.85
N ILE A 453 -13.20 14.84 -17.77
CA ILE A 453 -12.06 14.62 -16.86
C ILE A 453 -12.51 14.51 -15.40
N GLY A 454 -13.33 15.46 -14.93
CA GLY A 454 -13.82 15.44 -13.54
C GLY A 454 -14.62 14.17 -13.19
N ARG A 455 -15.40 13.64 -14.13
CA ARG A 455 -16.20 12.42 -13.92
C ARG A 455 -15.30 11.19 -13.80
N ALA A 456 -14.28 11.10 -14.65
CA ALA A 456 -13.28 10.05 -14.57
C ALA A 456 -12.49 10.15 -13.25
N ALA A 457 -12.07 11.34 -12.85
CA ALA A 457 -11.37 11.57 -11.57
C ALA A 457 -12.20 11.14 -10.35
N LEU A 458 -13.52 11.44 -10.31
CA LEU A 458 -14.41 10.99 -9.23
C LEU A 458 -14.57 9.46 -9.17
N LYS A 459 -14.45 8.76 -10.30
CA LYS A 459 -14.43 7.29 -10.33
C LYS A 459 -13.07 6.75 -9.86
N LEU A 460 -11.97 7.33 -10.34
CA LEU A 460 -10.61 6.93 -9.94
C LEU A 460 -10.40 7.11 -8.43
N ILE A 461 -10.79 8.25 -7.84
CA ILE A 461 -10.60 8.46 -6.40
C ILE A 461 -11.42 7.47 -5.55
N ARG A 462 -12.59 7.02 -6.05
CA ARG A 462 -13.38 5.95 -5.43
C ARG A 462 -12.68 4.60 -5.52
N MET A 463 -11.97 4.32 -6.61
CA MET A 463 -11.13 3.13 -6.77
C MET A 463 -9.88 3.19 -5.86
N THR A 464 -9.25 4.36 -5.73
CA THR A 464 -8.09 4.59 -4.87
C THR A 464 -8.43 4.46 -3.39
N VAL A 465 -9.58 5.00 -2.95
CA VAL A 465 -10.03 5.01 -1.56
C VAL A 465 -11.37 4.27 -1.45
N PRO A 466 -11.35 2.92 -1.54
CA PRO A 466 -12.55 2.11 -1.47
C PRO A 466 -13.15 2.13 -0.06
N LYS A 467 -14.35 1.55 0.10
CA LYS A 467 -14.99 1.35 1.41
C LYS A 467 -15.00 2.63 2.26
N SER A 468 -15.33 3.75 1.64
CA SER A 468 -15.30 5.07 2.28
C SER A 468 -16.55 5.86 1.92
N ILE A 469 -17.01 6.75 2.79
CA ILE A 469 -18.17 7.60 2.50
C ILE A 469 -17.64 8.95 2.03
N PHE A 470 -18.09 9.39 0.85
CA PHE A 470 -17.73 10.70 0.32
C PHE A 470 -18.93 11.63 0.38
N PHE A 471 -18.70 12.86 0.84
CA PHE A 471 -19.66 13.93 0.69
C PHE A 471 -19.02 15.17 0.08
N ALA A 472 -19.78 15.92 -0.70
CA ALA A 472 -19.33 17.14 -1.35
C ALA A 472 -20.25 18.30 -0.96
N ARG A 473 -19.63 19.46 -0.74
CA ARG A 473 -20.32 20.74 -0.58
C ARG A 473 -20.29 21.44 -1.92
N VAL A 474 -21.46 21.67 -2.50
CA VAL A 474 -21.59 22.31 -3.82
C VAL A 474 -22.59 23.46 -3.71
N LEU A 475 -22.18 24.65 -4.15
CA LEU A 475 -23.08 25.80 -4.21
C LEU A 475 -24.19 25.53 -5.23
N LYS A 476 -25.45 25.87 -4.89
CA LYS A 476 -26.62 25.61 -5.75
C LYS A 476 -26.48 26.23 -7.14
N GLN A 477 -25.76 27.34 -7.25
CA GLN A 477 -25.51 28.08 -8.49
C GLN A 477 -24.46 27.40 -9.39
N ASN A 478 -23.68 26.44 -8.89
CA ASN A 478 -22.68 25.71 -9.67
C ASN A 478 -23.33 24.48 -10.34
N THR A 479 -24.15 24.73 -11.36
CA THR A 479 -24.90 23.68 -12.09
C THR A 479 -24.01 22.61 -12.68
N THR A 480 -22.82 22.98 -13.17
CA THR A 480 -21.81 22.04 -13.70
C THR A 480 -21.35 21.05 -12.63
N SER A 481 -20.98 21.53 -11.43
CA SER A 481 -20.57 20.64 -10.33
C SER A 481 -21.73 19.80 -9.81
N VAL A 482 -22.94 20.37 -9.73
CA VAL A 482 -24.15 19.62 -9.36
C VAL A 482 -24.33 18.42 -10.30
N HIS A 483 -24.33 18.66 -11.62
CA HIS A 483 -24.48 17.60 -12.61
C HIS A 483 -23.33 16.58 -12.56
N LEU A 484 -22.10 17.04 -12.32
CA LEU A 484 -20.93 16.15 -12.16
C LEU A 484 -21.12 15.16 -11.00
N PHE A 485 -21.53 15.63 -9.82
CA PHE A 485 -21.72 14.78 -8.66
C PHE A 485 -22.91 13.84 -8.83
N GLU A 486 -24.05 14.33 -9.33
CA GLU A 486 -25.25 13.51 -9.59
C GLU A 486 -24.97 12.40 -10.62
N SER A 487 -24.36 12.74 -11.76
CA SER A 487 -23.97 11.77 -12.80
C SER A 487 -22.85 10.79 -12.39
N SER A 488 -22.23 11.03 -11.22
CA SER A 488 -21.23 10.18 -10.57
C SER A 488 -21.82 9.36 -9.40
N GLY A 489 -23.16 9.35 -9.25
CA GLY A 489 -23.87 8.55 -8.27
C GLY A 489 -23.96 9.17 -6.87
N TYR A 490 -23.70 10.46 -6.72
CA TYR A 490 -23.93 11.16 -5.46
C TYR A 490 -25.40 11.56 -5.36
N GLN A 491 -26.00 11.32 -4.20
CA GLN A 491 -27.36 11.68 -3.88
C GLN A 491 -27.39 13.01 -3.14
N ARG A 492 -28.25 13.93 -3.59
CA ARG A 492 -28.51 15.18 -2.89
C ARG A 492 -29.24 14.90 -1.57
N LYS A 493 -28.79 15.52 -0.48
CA LYS A 493 -29.40 15.47 0.86
C LYS A 493 -30.13 16.78 1.16
N SER A 494 -31.03 16.73 2.14
CA SER A 494 -31.93 17.83 2.52
C SER A 494 -31.20 19.08 3.00
N ASP A 495 -30.00 18.91 3.53
CA ASP A 495 -29.06 19.95 3.97
C ASP A 495 -28.29 20.62 2.80
N GLY A 496 -28.53 20.20 1.55
CA GLY A 496 -27.88 20.73 0.36
C GLY A 496 -26.54 20.07 0.00
N TYR A 497 -26.14 19.03 0.72
CA TYR A 497 -24.91 18.29 0.50
C TYR A 497 -25.14 17.13 -0.48
N TYR A 498 -24.09 16.72 -1.20
CA TYR A 498 -24.12 15.54 -2.07
C TYR A 498 -23.37 14.42 -1.39
N GLN A 499 -24.01 13.26 -1.19
CA GLN A 499 -23.39 12.11 -0.54
C GLN A 499 -23.40 10.91 -1.48
N ARG A 500 -22.25 10.26 -1.64
CA ARG A 500 -22.17 8.95 -2.28
C ARG A 500 -21.98 7.88 -1.19
N PRO A 501 -22.96 6.98 -1.00
CA PRO A 501 -22.77 5.81 -0.14
C PRO A 501 -21.66 4.90 -0.70
N ILE A 502 -21.28 3.90 0.11
CA ILE A 502 -20.08 3.06 -0.06
C ILE A 502 -19.99 2.45 -1.45
#